data_AF-A0A940B6Y3-F1
#
_entry.id   AF-A0A940B6Y3-F1
#
_cell.length_a   1.000
_cell.length_b   1.000
_cell.length_c   1.000
_cell.angle_alpha   90.00
_cell.angle_beta   90.00
_cell.angle_gamma   90.00
#
_symmetry.space_group_name_H-M   'P 1'
#
loop_
_entity.id
_entity.type
_entity.pdbx_description
1 polymer ?
#
loop_
_entity_poly.entity_id
_entity_poly.type
_entity_poly.pdbx_seq_one_letter_code
_entity_poly.pdbx_strand_id
1 'polypeptide(L)'
;MKKLLLTSVLLCSVLFAVFSQVKAEPTPDFDPNFSAVMPVIKITSETENNDFVTKPVAKHVTEQRKTWGDIRNDPAPYYENCKVTVINGDSQAELEAVEAKVKVRGNWTTDYPKKSLRIRFSDKQPLLGMNEGRKNKDWVLLNTYKDWSFMRDATGLYLGKMICPGYTSDFKLAEVYINGEYWGVYVVAELQEVCKDRVNITEPKKDYKGTDIGYFVEYDSYYFAEKNSFTFKSSGSLKDIKGKSVSVPPDAGYAIKNEINSDEQKAFIAKYVENVWKICYEAVYKKKFLEFDSDYKSLVKSDASNAYDCVSKVIDLDSMVAAYILAEVTCDPDLYYSSFYFTVDFGPEGDRKIHFEAPWDFDSTMGNKNFCADGKQLHAAIRQWDVNHKTQNKCNPWMMVFVNEAWFQDAVKDKWHAVQADKPLEKLIAKIDFATENYQQNFTADQKVWKNIGKNDTVGNELCKESANCKNQKQAADRLKKWLNARFAYLDSIW
;
A
#
# COMPACT_ATOMS: atom_id res chain seq x y z
N MET A 1 68.35 60.46 6.58
CA MET A 1 66.88 60.41 6.67
C MET A 1 66.42 58.99 6.41
N LYS A 2 65.73 58.38 7.40
CA LYS A 2 64.76 57.26 7.35
C LYS A 2 65.13 56.01 6.51
N LYS A 3 65.52 54.90 7.18
CA LYS A 3 64.72 53.68 7.53
C LYS A 3 64.34 52.83 6.29
N LEU A 4 64.42 51.50 6.21
CA LEU A 4 64.89 50.35 7.01
C LEU A 4 64.59 49.14 6.05
N LEU A 5 65.57 48.40 5.50
CA LEU A 5 66.15 47.12 5.95
C LEU A 5 65.30 45.83 5.67
N LEU A 6 66.05 44.79 5.22
CA LEU A 6 65.81 43.33 5.11
C LEU A 6 65.35 42.75 3.74
N THR A 7 66.26 42.20 2.90
CA THR A 7 66.90 40.82 2.89
C THR A 7 65.89 39.71 2.53
N SER A 8 65.87 39.24 1.28
CA SER A 8 66.73 38.21 0.64
C SER A 8 65.94 36.91 0.48
N VAL A 9 65.53 36.63 -0.76
CA VAL A 9 64.79 35.43 -1.18
C VAL A 9 65.78 34.47 -1.83
N LEU A 10 65.89 33.23 -1.33
CA LEU A 10 66.24 32.08 -2.17
C LEU A 10 65.78 30.74 -1.55
N LEU A 11 64.96 30.04 -2.34
CA LEU A 11 64.68 28.61 -2.47
C LEU A 11 64.82 27.66 -1.26
N CYS A 12 63.70 26.98 -0.95
CA CYS A 12 63.72 25.53 -0.81
C CYS A 12 62.34 24.93 -1.19
N SER A 13 62.38 23.97 -2.10
CA SER A 13 61.27 23.19 -2.65
C SER A 13 60.60 22.29 -1.60
N VAL A 14 59.28 22.32 -1.51
CA VAL A 14 58.47 21.33 -0.78
C VAL A 14 57.31 20.88 -1.67
N LEU A 15 57.28 19.57 -1.96
CA LEU A 15 56.13 18.88 -2.52
C LEU A 15 54.91 19.08 -1.60
N PHE A 16 53.79 19.51 -2.16
CA PHE A 16 52.48 19.32 -1.53
C PHE A 16 51.55 18.58 -2.49
N ALA A 17 51.09 17.42 -2.03
CA ALA A 17 50.04 16.63 -2.64
C ALA A 17 48.75 17.47 -2.71
N VAL A 18 48.15 17.51 -3.89
CA VAL A 18 46.82 18.06 -4.10
C VAL A 18 45.81 17.09 -3.49
N PHE A 19 45.41 17.34 -2.25
CA PHE A 19 44.11 16.86 -1.78
C PHE A 19 43.07 17.87 -2.27
N SER A 20 42.39 17.52 -3.36
CA SER A 20 41.14 18.18 -3.72
C SER A 20 40.15 17.89 -2.60
N GLN A 21 39.79 18.92 -1.83
CA GLN A 21 38.56 18.90 -1.05
C GLN A 21 37.41 18.72 -2.04
N VAL A 22 36.89 17.50 -2.13
CA VAL A 22 35.57 17.26 -2.70
C VAL A 22 34.61 17.99 -1.77
N LYS A 23 34.11 19.14 -2.22
CA LYS A 23 32.91 19.73 -1.64
C LYS A 23 31.84 18.66 -1.76
N ALA A 24 31.32 18.21 -0.63
CA ALA A 24 30.10 17.43 -0.61
C ALA A 24 29.06 18.17 -1.45
N GLU A 25 28.58 17.51 -2.50
CA GLU A 25 27.44 18.00 -3.27
C GLU A 25 26.28 18.26 -2.31
N PRO A 26 25.44 19.28 -2.57
CA PRO A 26 24.26 19.50 -1.76
C PRO A 26 23.44 18.19 -1.74
N THR A 27 23.15 17.70 -0.54
CA THR A 27 22.27 16.55 -0.33
C THR A 27 21.00 16.75 -1.17
N PRO A 28 20.50 15.71 -1.86
CA PRO A 28 19.24 15.81 -2.59
C PRO A 28 18.18 16.37 -1.63
N ASP A 29 17.23 17.16 -2.14
CA ASP A 29 16.01 17.54 -1.42
C ASP A 29 15.60 16.38 -0.52
N PHE A 30 15.72 16.60 0.80
CA PHE A 30 15.61 15.53 1.77
C PHE A 30 14.22 14.92 1.61
N ASP A 31 14.16 13.65 1.23
CA ASP A 31 12.87 12.95 1.11
C ASP A 31 12.19 13.01 2.48
N PRO A 32 10.97 13.58 2.61
CA PRO A 32 10.28 13.63 3.89
C PRO A 32 10.15 12.26 4.55
N ASN A 33 10.21 11.17 3.79
CA ASN A 33 10.00 9.80 4.26
C ASN A 33 11.27 9.12 4.80
N PHE A 34 12.45 9.71 4.58
CA PHE A 34 13.72 9.18 5.06
C PHE A 34 14.48 10.24 5.86
N SER A 35 15.03 9.83 7.00
CA SER A 35 15.84 10.69 7.85
C SER A 35 17.26 10.14 8.02
N ALA A 36 18.22 11.02 8.34
CA ALA A 36 19.61 10.60 8.54
C ALA A 36 19.73 9.56 9.67
N VAL A 37 18.89 9.72 10.70
CA VAL A 37 18.74 8.78 11.80
C VAL A 37 17.31 8.26 11.80
N MET A 38 17.15 6.93 11.89
CA MET A 38 15.84 6.30 11.91
C MET A 38 15.04 6.77 13.14
N PRO A 39 13.78 7.21 12.97
CA PRO A 39 12.92 7.54 14.09
C PRO A 39 12.70 6.35 15.03
N VAL A 40 12.40 6.66 16.29
CA VAL A 40 12.11 5.67 17.33
C VAL A 40 10.71 5.92 17.88
N ILE A 41 9.89 4.86 17.94
CA ILE A 41 8.58 4.85 18.58
C ILE A 41 8.66 3.95 19.82
N LYS A 42 8.40 4.51 20.99
CA LYS A 42 8.33 3.78 22.25
C LYS A 42 6.87 3.67 22.68
N ILE A 43 6.43 2.45 22.98
CA ILE A 43 5.09 2.13 23.44
C ILE A 43 5.21 1.55 24.86
N THR A 44 4.54 2.16 25.82
CA THR A 44 4.48 1.65 27.19
C THR A 44 3.04 1.29 27.50
N SER A 45 2.73 0.01 27.71
CA SER A 45 1.39 -0.43 28.09
C SER A 45 1.10 -0.15 29.56
N GLU A 46 -0.16 0.15 29.89
CA GLU A 46 -0.59 0.32 31.29
C GLU A 46 -0.39 -0.95 32.12
N THR A 47 -0.48 -2.12 31.51
CA THR A 47 -0.31 -3.42 32.19
C THR A 47 1.15 -3.86 32.30
N GLU A 48 2.10 -3.12 31.72
CA GLU A 48 3.54 -3.41 31.68
C GLU A 48 3.93 -4.80 31.14
N ASN A 49 2.99 -5.50 30.49
CA ASN A 49 3.25 -6.77 29.81
C ASN A 49 2.99 -6.67 28.30
N ASN A 50 3.58 -7.61 27.57
CA ASN A 50 3.54 -7.64 26.10
C ASN A 50 2.47 -8.62 25.56
N ASP A 51 1.47 -9.02 26.35
CA ASP A 51 0.47 -10.00 25.92
C ASP A 51 -0.34 -9.48 24.72
N PHE A 52 -0.70 -8.20 24.73
CA PHE A 52 -1.50 -7.57 23.67
C PHE A 52 -0.83 -7.56 22.29
N VAL A 53 0.50 -7.74 22.24
CA VAL A 53 1.30 -7.81 21.01
C VAL A 53 1.89 -9.18 20.72
N THR A 54 1.87 -10.13 21.65
CA THR A 54 2.45 -11.46 21.44
C THR A 54 1.40 -12.53 21.21
N LYS A 55 0.26 -12.44 21.90
CA LYS A 55 -0.77 -13.49 21.91
C LYS A 55 -1.81 -13.37 20.80
N PRO A 56 -2.32 -12.16 20.43
CA PRO A 56 -3.48 -12.11 19.57
C PRO A 56 -3.24 -12.58 18.14
N VAL A 57 -4.24 -13.29 17.61
CA VAL A 57 -4.34 -13.71 16.21
C VAL A 57 -5.74 -13.38 15.71
N ALA A 58 -5.86 -12.94 14.46
CA ALA A 58 -7.14 -12.61 13.85
C ALA A 58 -8.09 -13.80 13.92
N LYS A 59 -9.34 -13.56 14.35
CA LYS A 59 -10.31 -14.62 14.64
C LYS A 59 -10.50 -15.60 13.47
N HIS A 60 -10.66 -15.09 12.25
CA HIS A 60 -10.84 -15.93 11.06
C HIS A 60 -9.58 -16.77 10.74
N VAL A 61 -8.37 -16.27 11.05
CA VAL A 61 -7.12 -17.04 10.91
C VAL A 61 -7.10 -18.20 11.90
N THR A 62 -7.43 -17.94 13.16
CA THR A 62 -7.54 -19.01 14.19
C THR A 62 -8.61 -20.04 13.80
N GLU A 63 -9.75 -19.59 13.28
CA GLU A 63 -10.82 -20.48 12.79
C GLU A 63 -10.36 -21.32 11.58
N GLN A 64 -9.64 -20.71 10.64
CA GLN A 64 -9.10 -21.43 9.48
C GLN A 64 -8.02 -22.44 9.86
N ARG A 65 -7.10 -22.08 10.78
CA ARG A 65 -6.07 -22.98 11.32
C ARG A 65 -6.66 -24.23 11.95
N LYS A 66 -7.79 -24.11 12.67
CA LYS A 66 -8.52 -25.26 13.24
C LYS A 66 -8.96 -26.25 12.17
N THR A 67 -9.35 -25.79 10.98
CA THR A 67 -9.71 -26.68 9.85
C THR A 67 -8.53 -27.50 9.33
N TRP A 68 -7.30 -27.09 9.63
CA TRP A 68 -6.05 -27.79 9.26
C TRP A 68 -5.48 -28.62 10.42
N GLY A 69 -6.20 -28.74 11.54
CA GLY A 69 -5.76 -29.48 12.72
C GLY A 69 -4.85 -28.71 13.68
N ASP A 70 -4.61 -27.41 13.43
CA ASP A 70 -3.88 -26.52 14.36
C ASP A 70 -4.88 -25.91 15.37
N ILE A 71 -5.00 -26.54 16.53
CA ILE A 71 -5.96 -26.16 17.58
C ILE A 71 -5.28 -25.22 18.59
N ARG A 72 -5.09 -23.96 18.18
CA ARG A 72 -4.70 -22.87 19.07
C ARG A 72 -5.91 -22.09 19.58
N ASN A 73 -5.76 -21.54 20.79
CA ASN A 73 -6.77 -20.70 21.45
C ASN A 73 -6.24 -19.27 21.63
N ASP A 74 -5.71 -18.71 20.55
CA ASP A 74 -5.19 -17.35 20.51
C ASP A 74 -6.36 -16.34 20.67
N PRO A 75 -6.23 -15.30 21.52
CA PRO A 75 -7.27 -14.28 21.66
C PRO A 75 -7.38 -13.44 20.39
N ALA A 76 -8.58 -12.92 20.10
CA ALA A 76 -8.74 -11.93 19.04
C ALA A 76 -7.99 -10.62 19.42
N PRO A 77 -7.51 -9.83 18.44
CA PRO A 77 -6.86 -8.56 18.73
C PRO A 77 -7.74 -7.60 19.52
N TYR A 78 -7.19 -7.07 20.61
CA TYR A 78 -7.83 -6.11 21.50
C TYR A 78 -6.96 -4.87 21.67
N TYR A 79 -7.60 -3.75 22.04
CA TYR A 79 -6.89 -2.51 22.35
C TYR A 79 -6.39 -2.54 23.78
N GLU A 80 -5.08 -2.38 23.93
CA GLU A 80 -4.40 -2.08 25.20
C GLU A 80 -4.23 -0.57 25.33
N ASN A 81 -4.45 -0.02 26.52
CA ASN A 81 -4.12 1.37 26.80
C ASN A 81 -2.60 1.52 26.93
N CYS A 82 -2.03 2.50 26.23
CA CYS A 82 -0.60 2.74 26.20
C CYS A 82 -0.28 4.23 26.20
N LYS A 83 0.95 4.55 26.61
CA LYS A 83 1.59 5.82 26.32
C LYS A 83 2.58 5.65 25.18
N VAL A 84 2.63 6.61 24.27
CA VAL A 84 3.51 6.58 23.10
C VAL A 84 4.42 7.79 23.11
N THR A 85 5.74 7.55 23.06
CA THR A 85 6.77 8.55 22.85
C THR A 85 7.37 8.35 21.46
N VAL A 86 7.55 9.43 20.70
CA VAL A 86 8.11 9.42 19.35
C VAL A 86 9.31 10.33 19.29
N ILE A 87 10.43 9.82 18.80
CA ILE A 87 11.70 10.54 18.64
C ILE A 87 12.04 10.52 17.15
N ASN A 88 12.18 11.70 16.54
CA ASN A 88 12.39 11.84 15.10
C ASN A 88 13.87 12.17 14.82
N GLY A 89 14.71 11.13 14.74
CA GLY A 89 16.16 11.27 14.64
C GLY A 89 16.83 11.60 15.97
N ASP A 90 17.88 12.42 15.95
CA ASP A 90 18.64 12.79 17.17
C ASP A 90 18.01 13.94 17.97
N SER A 91 16.76 14.32 17.68
CA SER A 91 16.07 15.44 18.33
C SER A 91 15.47 15.07 19.69
N GLN A 92 15.03 16.08 20.45
CA GLN A 92 14.07 15.87 21.54
C GLN A 92 12.81 15.17 21.01
N ALA A 93 12.07 14.50 21.90
CA ALA A 93 10.86 13.77 21.54
C ALA A 93 9.85 14.69 20.82
N GLU A 94 9.38 14.25 19.65
CA GLU A 94 8.32 14.88 18.87
C GLU A 94 6.97 14.73 19.60
N LEU A 95 6.73 13.55 20.17
CA LEU A 95 5.63 13.25 21.08
C LEU A 95 6.21 12.64 22.35
N GLU A 96 5.78 13.11 23.52
CA GLU A 96 6.25 12.59 24.81
C GLU A 96 5.09 12.00 25.60
N ALA A 97 5.12 10.67 25.81
CA ALA A 97 4.19 9.91 26.64
C ALA A 97 2.70 10.21 26.36
N VAL A 98 2.33 10.34 25.09
CA VAL A 98 0.96 10.67 24.67
C VAL A 98 0.04 9.48 24.81
N GLU A 99 -1.14 9.69 25.40
CA GLU A 99 -2.16 8.65 25.60
C GLU A 99 -2.67 8.09 24.26
N ALA A 100 -2.64 6.77 24.14
CA ALA A 100 -3.09 6.03 22.97
C ALA A 100 -3.66 4.66 23.35
N LYS A 101 -4.27 4.01 22.38
CA LYS A 101 -4.59 2.59 22.43
C LYS A 101 -3.85 1.86 21.33
N VAL A 102 -3.25 0.72 21.64
CA VAL A 102 -2.49 -0.08 20.68
C VAL A 102 -3.10 -1.47 20.56
N LYS A 103 -3.22 -1.98 19.34
CA LYS A 103 -3.68 -3.35 19.08
C LYS A 103 -2.91 -3.99 17.94
N VAL A 104 -2.84 -5.31 17.95
CA VAL A 104 -2.46 -6.10 16.77
C VAL A 104 -3.44 -5.83 15.62
N ARG A 105 -2.93 -5.73 14.39
CA ARG A 105 -3.74 -5.55 13.16
C ARG A 105 -3.33 -6.51 12.04
N GLY A 106 -4.21 -6.58 11.05
CA GLY A 106 -4.05 -7.41 9.85
C GLY A 106 -4.79 -8.73 9.97
N ASN A 107 -4.65 -9.55 8.94
CA ASN A 107 -5.26 -10.86 8.82
C ASN A 107 -4.18 -11.92 9.08
N TRP A 108 -3.61 -12.53 8.04
CA TRP A 108 -2.54 -13.52 8.16
C TRP A 108 -1.27 -13.02 8.85
N THR A 109 -0.96 -11.72 8.73
CA THR A 109 0.21 -11.13 9.40
C THR A 109 0.13 -11.22 10.92
N THR A 110 -1.06 -11.43 11.48
CA THR A 110 -1.25 -11.66 12.91
C THR A 110 -0.75 -13.03 13.35
N ASP A 111 -0.43 -13.95 12.44
CA ASP A 111 0.11 -15.27 12.77
C ASP A 111 1.66 -15.27 12.84
N TYR A 112 2.33 -14.20 12.39
CA TYR A 112 3.78 -14.08 12.53
C TYR A 112 4.20 -13.76 13.97
N PRO A 113 5.43 -14.12 14.39
CA PRO A 113 5.95 -13.73 15.70
C PRO A 113 6.01 -12.21 15.91
N LYS A 114 6.46 -11.47 14.88
CA LYS A 114 6.46 -10.00 14.87
C LYS A 114 5.12 -9.51 14.36
N LYS A 115 4.27 -8.92 15.21
CA LYS A 115 2.93 -8.47 14.80
C LYS A 115 2.96 -7.06 14.23
N SER A 116 2.12 -6.81 13.22
CA SER A 116 1.75 -5.46 12.80
C SER A 116 0.80 -4.84 13.82
N LEU A 117 0.94 -3.54 14.08
CA LEU A 117 0.19 -2.83 15.12
C LEU A 117 -0.60 -1.66 14.54
N ARG A 118 -1.70 -1.30 15.22
CA ARG A 118 -2.41 -0.03 15.02
C ARG A 118 -2.30 0.76 16.31
N ILE A 119 -1.83 2.00 16.21
CA ILE A 119 -1.85 3.00 17.27
C ILE A 119 -3.05 3.90 17.02
N ARG A 120 -3.88 4.10 18.05
CA ARG A 120 -4.99 5.05 18.08
C ARG A 120 -4.77 6.04 19.21
N PHE A 121 -4.29 7.23 18.91
CA PHE A 121 -4.13 8.30 19.89
C PHE A 121 -5.50 8.79 20.40
N SER A 122 -5.53 9.23 21.67
CA SER A 122 -6.74 9.82 22.27
C SER A 122 -7.18 11.08 21.50
N ASP A 123 -6.22 11.93 21.14
CA ASP A 123 -6.39 13.12 20.31
C ASP A 123 -5.63 13.01 18.99
N LYS A 124 -6.02 13.79 17.97
CA LYS A 124 -5.32 13.79 16.69
C LYS A 124 -3.87 14.29 16.87
N GLN A 125 -2.89 13.50 16.45
CA GLN A 125 -1.46 13.83 16.52
C GLN A 125 -0.85 13.91 15.12
N PRO A 126 0.11 14.82 14.87
CA PRO A 126 1.05 14.63 13.77
C PRO A 126 1.96 13.43 14.11
N LEU A 127 2.48 12.74 13.11
CA LEU A 127 3.43 11.65 13.33
C LEU A 127 4.55 11.67 12.29
N LEU A 128 5.77 11.94 12.76
CA LEU A 128 7.01 11.94 11.97
C LEU A 128 7.01 12.94 10.80
N GLY A 129 6.14 13.95 10.83
CA GLY A 129 5.95 14.88 9.70
C GLY A 129 5.27 14.26 8.46
N MET A 130 4.80 13.01 8.55
CA MET A 130 4.03 12.37 7.47
C MET A 130 2.77 13.16 7.15
N ASN A 131 2.30 13.01 5.91
CA ASN A 131 1.09 13.67 5.42
C ASN A 131 1.12 15.19 5.61
N GLU A 132 2.27 15.81 5.32
CA GLU A 132 2.51 17.26 5.50
C GLU A 132 2.22 17.75 6.94
N GLY A 133 2.44 16.89 7.94
CA GLY A 133 2.18 17.19 9.35
C GLY A 133 0.69 17.26 9.72
N ARG A 134 -0.20 16.81 8.85
CA ARG A 134 -1.64 16.68 9.16
C ARG A 134 -1.85 15.71 10.31
N LYS A 135 -2.79 16.05 11.19
CA LYS A 135 -2.99 15.35 12.46
C LYS A 135 -4.05 14.27 12.31
N ASN A 136 -3.75 13.06 12.76
CA ASN A 136 -4.72 11.98 12.80
C ASN A 136 -4.61 11.14 14.08
N LYS A 137 -5.68 10.41 14.42
CA LYS A 137 -5.70 9.51 15.58
C LYS A 137 -5.05 8.18 15.25
N ASP A 138 -5.28 7.67 14.05
CA ASP A 138 -4.94 6.30 13.69
C ASP A 138 -3.71 6.22 12.78
N TRP A 139 -2.74 5.42 13.20
CA TRP A 139 -1.48 5.15 12.53
C TRP A 139 -1.16 3.66 12.64
N VAL A 140 -0.41 3.14 11.68
CA VAL A 140 -0.15 1.69 11.62
C VAL A 140 1.33 1.41 11.52
N LEU A 141 1.76 0.35 12.19
CA LEU A 141 3.12 -0.17 12.17
C LEU A 141 3.08 -1.52 11.45
N LEU A 142 3.61 -1.56 10.23
CA LEU A 142 3.69 -2.77 9.41
C LEU A 142 5.00 -3.51 9.71
N ASN A 143 4.90 -4.79 10.06
CA ASN A 143 6.00 -5.58 10.63
C ASN A 143 7.14 -5.92 9.65
N THR A 144 6.88 -5.81 8.34
CA THR A 144 7.76 -6.24 7.23
C THR A 144 8.36 -7.65 7.42
N TYR A 145 7.68 -8.55 8.13
CA TYR A 145 8.28 -9.82 8.60
C TYR A 145 8.66 -10.77 7.46
N LYS A 146 7.87 -10.80 6.39
CA LYS A 146 8.19 -11.57 5.17
C LYS A 146 8.93 -10.74 4.11
N ASP A 147 8.91 -9.41 4.20
CA ASP A 147 9.70 -8.56 3.32
C ASP A 147 11.07 -8.29 3.92
N TRP A 148 12.04 -9.15 3.57
CA TRP A 148 13.41 -9.02 4.06
C TRP A 148 14.16 -7.80 3.52
N SER A 149 13.59 -7.05 2.56
CA SER A 149 14.13 -5.76 2.14
C SER A 149 13.70 -4.61 3.06
N PHE A 150 12.58 -4.77 3.79
CA PHE A 150 11.86 -3.72 4.54
C PHE A 150 11.29 -2.58 3.67
N MET A 151 11.38 -2.71 2.34
CA MET A 151 11.19 -1.60 1.41
C MET A 151 10.04 -1.80 0.43
N ARG A 152 9.34 -2.95 0.41
CA ARG A 152 8.27 -3.19 -0.56
C ARG A 152 7.02 -2.39 -0.27
N ASP A 153 6.54 -2.35 0.98
CA ASP A 153 5.43 -1.45 1.35
C ASP A 153 5.78 0.01 1.05
N ALA A 154 6.98 0.45 1.47
CA ALA A 154 7.51 1.78 1.18
C ALA A 154 7.54 2.09 -0.33
N THR A 155 8.04 1.15 -1.15
CA THR A 155 8.15 1.32 -2.60
C THR A 155 6.77 1.39 -3.26
N GLY A 156 5.83 0.53 -2.86
CA GLY A 156 4.46 0.54 -3.39
C GLY A 156 3.72 1.82 -3.04
N LEU A 157 3.82 2.29 -1.80
CA LEU A 157 3.23 3.57 -1.36
C LEU A 157 3.87 4.77 -2.06
N TYR A 158 5.19 4.76 -2.26
CA TYR A 158 5.88 5.79 -3.02
C TYR A 158 5.41 5.85 -4.47
N LEU A 159 5.29 4.70 -5.14
CA LEU A 159 4.77 4.63 -6.50
C LEU A 159 3.30 5.06 -6.57
N GLY A 160 2.48 4.66 -5.59
CA GLY A 160 1.11 5.10 -5.48
C GLY A 160 1.00 6.63 -5.43
N LYS A 161 1.84 7.31 -4.63
CA LYS A 161 1.88 8.78 -4.59
C LYS A 161 2.27 9.43 -5.93
N MET A 162 3.08 8.77 -6.74
CA MET A 162 3.48 9.29 -8.05
C MET A 162 2.46 9.01 -9.16
N ILE A 163 1.67 7.94 -9.03
CA ILE A 163 0.81 7.42 -10.10
C ILE A 163 -0.66 7.77 -9.87
N CYS A 164 -1.13 7.63 -8.62
CA CYS A 164 -2.53 7.72 -8.27
C CYS A 164 -2.96 9.17 -7.98
N PRO A 165 -4.07 9.64 -8.56
CA PRO A 165 -4.59 10.99 -8.30
C PRO A 165 -5.28 11.13 -6.94
N GLY A 166 -5.77 10.02 -6.37
CA GLY A 166 -6.45 9.97 -5.07
C GLY A 166 -5.49 9.76 -3.89
N TYR A 167 -6.07 9.52 -2.72
CA TYR A 167 -5.30 9.31 -1.50
C TYR A 167 -4.35 8.11 -1.62
N THR A 168 -3.09 8.32 -1.25
CA THR A 168 -2.11 7.27 -1.00
C THR A 168 -1.37 7.57 0.30
N SER A 169 -1.34 6.58 1.21
CA SER A 169 -0.71 6.74 2.51
C SER A 169 0.75 7.16 2.39
N ASP A 170 1.15 8.11 3.24
CA ASP A 170 2.55 8.33 3.51
C ASP A 170 3.17 7.23 4.36
N PHE A 171 4.50 7.18 4.39
CA PHE A 171 5.23 6.20 5.20
C PHE A 171 6.55 6.74 5.75
N LYS A 172 7.02 6.13 6.83
CA LYS A 172 8.40 6.17 7.32
C LYS A 172 8.84 4.81 7.81
N LEU A 173 10.14 4.56 7.86
CA LEU A 173 10.67 3.47 8.67
C LEU A 173 10.90 3.98 10.09
N ALA A 174 10.66 3.15 11.11
CA ALA A 174 10.97 3.47 12.50
C ALA A 174 11.35 2.22 13.30
N GLU A 175 12.25 2.40 14.27
CA GLU A 175 12.47 1.41 15.32
C GLU A 175 11.33 1.47 16.34
N VAL A 176 10.90 0.31 16.80
CA VAL A 176 9.83 0.19 17.79
C VAL A 176 10.37 -0.44 19.06
N TYR A 177 10.02 0.17 20.20
CA TYR A 177 10.23 -0.40 21.53
C TYR A 177 8.90 -0.56 22.23
N ILE A 178 8.67 -1.69 22.89
CA ILE A 178 7.45 -1.95 23.66
C ILE A 178 7.85 -2.37 25.07
N ASN A 179 7.39 -1.62 26.08
CA ASN A 179 7.75 -1.82 27.49
C ASN A 179 9.27 -1.88 27.73
N GLY A 180 10.02 -1.04 27.01
CA GLY A 180 11.48 -0.97 27.10
C GLY A 180 12.23 -2.04 26.28
N GLU A 181 11.54 -3.04 25.74
CA GLU A 181 12.13 -4.06 24.89
C GLU A 181 12.18 -3.61 23.42
N TYR A 182 13.24 -3.94 22.70
CA TYR A 182 13.35 -3.64 21.27
C TYR A 182 12.55 -4.65 20.44
N TRP A 183 11.64 -4.14 19.62
CA TRP A 183 10.73 -4.93 18.76
C TRP A 183 11.08 -4.89 17.27
N GLY A 184 12.11 -4.14 16.88
CA GLY A 184 12.60 -4.12 15.51
C GLY A 184 12.15 -2.92 14.68
N VAL A 185 12.41 -2.99 13.38
CA VAL A 185 12.10 -1.95 12.40
C VAL A 185 10.73 -2.18 11.78
N TYR A 186 9.90 -1.15 11.72
CA TYR A 186 8.56 -1.19 11.12
C TYR A 186 8.44 -0.15 10.02
N VAL A 187 7.55 -0.39 9.06
CA VAL A 187 7.03 0.69 8.20
C VAL A 187 5.84 1.31 8.92
N VAL A 188 6.03 2.54 9.38
CA VAL A 188 4.97 3.41 9.91
C VAL A 188 4.23 3.97 8.71
N ALA A 189 2.90 3.86 8.70
CA ALA A 189 2.09 4.42 7.63
C ALA A 189 0.78 4.98 8.18
N GLU A 190 0.14 5.80 7.35
CA GLU A 190 -1.22 6.25 7.58
C GLU A 190 -2.22 5.11 7.37
N LEU A 191 -3.24 5.04 8.24
CA LEU A 191 -4.36 4.13 8.00
C LEU A 191 -5.27 4.72 6.92
N GLN A 192 -5.64 3.89 5.95
CA GLN A 192 -6.68 4.22 4.97
C GLN A 192 -8.03 4.30 5.68
N GLU A 193 -8.46 5.52 5.97
CA GLU A 193 -9.72 5.78 6.63
C GLU A 193 -10.33 7.06 6.10
N VAL A 194 -11.67 7.13 6.17
CA VAL A 194 -12.40 8.31 5.73
C VAL A 194 -12.11 9.46 6.69
N CYS A 195 -11.52 10.50 6.14
CA CYS A 195 -11.39 11.80 6.77
C CYS A 195 -10.87 12.81 5.72
N LYS A 196 -11.06 14.11 6.01
CA LYS A 196 -10.67 15.21 5.12
C LYS A 196 -9.23 15.13 4.57
N ASP A 197 -8.31 14.64 5.40
CA ASP A 197 -6.87 14.66 5.16
C ASP A 197 -6.33 13.32 4.63
N ARG A 198 -7.20 12.33 4.40
CA ARG A 198 -6.89 11.02 3.83
C ARG A 198 -7.90 10.67 2.74
N VAL A 199 -8.73 9.64 2.94
CA VAL A 199 -9.82 9.29 2.03
C VAL A 199 -10.94 10.33 2.23
N ASN A 200 -10.93 11.38 1.41
CA ASN A 200 -11.79 12.55 1.59
C ASN A 200 -13.14 12.39 0.89
N ILE A 201 -14.06 11.68 1.56
CA ILE A 201 -15.45 11.52 1.12
C ILE A 201 -16.42 11.88 2.24
N THR A 202 -17.66 12.19 1.89
CA THR A 202 -18.68 12.66 2.84
C THR A 202 -19.02 11.61 3.91
N GLU A 203 -18.72 11.89 5.18
CA GLU A 203 -19.13 11.01 6.29
C GLU A 203 -20.61 11.20 6.67
N PRO A 204 -21.35 10.13 7.02
CA PRO A 204 -22.69 10.28 7.56
C PRO A 204 -22.64 10.96 8.93
N LYS A 205 -23.56 11.90 9.18
CA LYS A 205 -23.84 12.33 10.56
C LYS A 205 -24.38 11.15 11.36
N LYS A 206 -24.20 11.18 12.68
CA LYS A 206 -24.78 10.19 13.58
C LYS A 206 -26.29 10.03 13.31
N ASP A 207 -26.75 8.80 13.20
CA ASP A 207 -28.14 8.42 12.94
C ASP A 207 -28.72 8.85 11.57
N TYR A 208 -27.92 9.49 10.70
CA TYR A 208 -28.34 9.86 9.35
C TYR A 208 -28.54 8.63 8.46
N LYS A 209 -29.71 8.51 7.82
CA LYS A 209 -30.12 7.34 7.03
C LYS A 209 -30.15 7.59 5.51
N GLY A 210 -29.89 8.82 5.06
CA GLY A 210 -29.81 9.15 3.63
C GLY A 210 -28.61 8.48 2.96
N THR A 211 -28.70 8.26 1.66
CA THR A 211 -27.65 7.61 0.87
C THR A 211 -26.68 8.62 0.25
N ASP A 212 -26.93 9.92 0.38
CA ASP A 212 -26.08 11.04 -0.02
C ASP A 212 -24.85 11.22 0.88
N ILE A 213 -24.04 10.17 0.95
CA ILE A 213 -22.79 10.07 1.71
C ILE A 213 -21.70 9.42 0.83
N GLY A 214 -20.50 9.38 1.35
CA GLY A 214 -19.36 8.68 0.79
C GLY A 214 -19.35 7.19 1.15
N TYR A 215 -18.91 6.36 0.21
CA TYR A 215 -18.69 4.94 0.37
C TYR A 215 -17.21 4.65 0.12
N PHE A 216 -16.52 4.09 1.10
CA PHE A 216 -15.17 3.56 0.94
C PHE A 216 -15.26 2.04 0.95
N VAL A 217 -14.90 1.40 -0.16
CA VAL A 217 -15.17 -0.03 -0.39
C VAL A 217 -13.88 -0.75 -0.77
N GLU A 218 -13.68 -1.92 -0.19
CA GLU A 218 -12.62 -2.87 -0.53
C GLU A 218 -13.23 -4.05 -1.28
N TYR A 219 -12.63 -4.44 -2.41
CA TYR A 219 -12.84 -5.76 -2.99
C TYR A 219 -12.03 -6.76 -2.16
N ASP A 220 -12.73 -7.64 -1.43
CA ASP A 220 -12.15 -8.43 -0.33
C ASP A 220 -12.70 -9.85 -0.29
N SER A 221 -11.80 -10.84 -0.24
CA SER A 221 -12.14 -12.25 -0.04
C SER A 221 -12.46 -12.59 1.42
N TYR A 222 -12.10 -11.71 2.36
CA TYR A 222 -12.44 -11.80 3.79
C TYR A 222 -13.67 -10.99 4.19
N TYR A 223 -14.45 -10.50 3.20
CA TYR A 223 -15.65 -9.69 3.44
C TYR A 223 -16.64 -10.31 4.46
N PHE A 224 -16.69 -11.64 4.57
CA PHE A 224 -17.57 -12.35 5.50
C PHE A 224 -17.20 -12.11 6.98
N ALA A 225 -15.97 -11.67 7.26
CA ALA A 225 -15.51 -11.29 8.59
C ALA A 225 -15.78 -9.82 8.93
N GLU A 226 -16.22 -9.03 7.94
CA GLU A 226 -16.47 -7.59 8.08
C GLU A 226 -17.91 -7.32 8.49
N LYS A 227 -18.10 -6.32 9.37
CA LYS A 227 -19.43 -5.95 9.88
C LYS A 227 -20.36 -5.49 8.75
N ASN A 228 -19.80 -4.68 7.84
CA ASN A 228 -20.52 -4.13 6.71
C ASN A 228 -19.91 -4.69 5.44
N SER A 229 -20.57 -5.67 4.84
CA SER A 229 -20.13 -6.28 3.60
C SER A 229 -21.31 -6.65 2.72
N PHE A 230 -21.04 -6.86 1.45
CA PHE A 230 -22.01 -7.32 0.47
C PHE A 230 -21.34 -8.13 -0.63
N THR A 231 -22.15 -8.86 -1.37
CA THR A 231 -21.77 -9.52 -2.61
C THR A 231 -22.76 -9.13 -3.69
N PHE A 232 -22.33 -9.20 -4.94
CA PHE A 232 -23.25 -9.23 -6.06
C PHE A 232 -22.78 -10.22 -7.10
N LYS A 233 -23.72 -10.74 -7.88
CA LYS A 233 -23.41 -11.70 -8.94
C LYS A 233 -22.83 -10.98 -10.13
N SER A 234 -21.52 -10.84 -10.15
CA SER A 234 -20.78 -10.47 -11.34
C SER A 234 -20.72 -11.68 -12.28
N SER A 235 -21.75 -11.85 -13.11
CA SER A 235 -21.80 -12.90 -14.14
C SER A 235 -21.26 -12.37 -15.47
N GLY A 236 -20.45 -13.19 -16.15
CA GLY A 236 -19.84 -12.83 -17.42
C GLY A 236 -18.57 -13.62 -17.70
N SER A 237 -18.15 -13.57 -18.95
CA SER A 237 -16.82 -14.03 -19.38
C SER A 237 -16.04 -12.82 -19.85
N LEU A 238 -14.92 -12.54 -19.19
CA LEU A 238 -13.96 -11.52 -19.60
C LEU A 238 -12.90 -12.16 -20.48
N LYS A 239 -12.12 -11.35 -21.18
CA LYS A 239 -10.92 -11.79 -21.88
C LYS A 239 -9.70 -11.08 -21.30
N ASP A 240 -8.64 -11.85 -21.08
CA ASP A 240 -7.33 -11.26 -20.83
C ASP A 240 -6.76 -10.61 -22.09
N ILE A 241 -5.65 -9.88 -21.97
CA ILE A 241 -5.00 -9.20 -23.10
C ILE A 241 -4.47 -10.17 -24.17
N LYS A 242 -4.37 -11.46 -23.84
CA LYS A 242 -4.00 -12.54 -24.77
C LYS A 242 -5.23 -13.21 -25.39
N GLY A 243 -6.43 -12.65 -25.17
CA GLY A 243 -7.70 -13.15 -25.68
C GLY A 243 -8.24 -14.39 -24.97
N LYS A 244 -7.64 -14.83 -23.85
CA LYS A 244 -8.09 -16.01 -23.11
C LYS A 244 -9.24 -15.65 -22.17
N SER A 245 -10.27 -16.48 -22.17
CA SER A 245 -11.44 -16.29 -21.31
C SER A 245 -11.07 -16.41 -19.83
N VAL A 246 -11.62 -15.51 -19.02
CA VAL A 246 -11.55 -15.50 -17.56
C VAL A 246 -12.97 -15.46 -17.02
N SER A 247 -13.30 -16.40 -16.14
CA SER A 247 -14.60 -16.36 -15.45
C SER A 247 -14.56 -15.27 -14.39
N VAL A 248 -15.56 -14.39 -14.43
CA VAL A 248 -15.77 -13.46 -13.31
C VAL A 248 -16.21 -14.26 -12.09
N PRO A 249 -15.61 -14.05 -10.90
CA PRO A 249 -16.05 -14.73 -9.70
C PRO A 249 -17.54 -14.51 -9.46
N PRO A 250 -18.35 -15.58 -9.28
CA PRO A 250 -19.79 -15.44 -9.10
C PRO A 250 -20.16 -14.75 -7.78
N ASP A 251 -19.27 -14.79 -6.79
CA ASP A 251 -19.43 -14.22 -5.44
C ASP A 251 -18.27 -13.26 -5.13
N ALA A 252 -18.13 -12.20 -5.93
CA ALA A 252 -17.22 -11.10 -5.64
C ALA A 252 -17.62 -10.43 -4.30
N GLY A 253 -16.74 -10.53 -3.30
CA GLY A 253 -16.94 -10.00 -1.97
C GLY A 253 -16.47 -8.56 -1.85
N TYR A 254 -17.22 -7.75 -1.11
CA TYR A 254 -16.88 -6.35 -0.85
C TYR A 254 -17.10 -6.01 0.62
N ALA A 255 -16.17 -5.27 1.20
CA ALA A 255 -16.26 -4.72 2.55
C ALA A 255 -16.39 -3.19 2.50
N ILE A 256 -17.36 -2.63 3.23
CA ILE A 256 -17.54 -1.19 3.40
C ILE A 256 -16.66 -0.77 4.58
N LYS A 257 -15.64 0.04 4.32
CA LYS A 257 -14.57 0.39 5.25
C LYS A 257 -14.84 1.66 6.05
N ASN A 258 -15.94 2.36 5.76
CA ASN A 258 -16.40 3.51 6.53
C ASN A 258 -17.72 3.22 7.29
N GLU A 259 -18.07 4.14 8.19
CA GLU A 259 -19.31 4.01 8.96
C GLU A 259 -20.52 4.17 8.04
N ILE A 260 -21.50 3.27 8.24
CA ILE A 260 -22.85 3.38 7.72
C ILE A 260 -23.82 3.16 8.89
N ASN A 261 -24.97 3.82 8.82
CA ASN A 261 -25.94 3.86 9.89
C ASN A 261 -27.13 2.92 9.66
N SER A 262 -27.32 2.32 8.48
CA SER A 262 -28.47 1.44 8.23
C SER A 262 -28.27 0.37 7.15
N ASP A 263 -29.14 -0.64 7.18
CA ASP A 263 -29.17 -1.68 6.15
C ASP A 263 -29.66 -1.14 4.80
N GLU A 264 -30.47 -0.08 4.77
CA GLU A 264 -30.88 0.59 3.53
C GLU A 264 -29.70 1.27 2.84
N GLN A 265 -28.80 1.91 3.60
CA GLN A 265 -27.55 2.46 3.05
C GLN A 265 -26.69 1.33 2.48
N LYS A 266 -26.50 0.23 3.22
CA LYS A 266 -25.75 -0.94 2.74
C LYS A 266 -26.35 -1.50 1.44
N ALA A 267 -27.67 -1.64 1.38
CA ALA A 267 -28.36 -2.15 0.20
C ALA A 267 -28.23 -1.21 -1.01
N PHE A 268 -28.31 0.10 -0.79
CA PHE A 268 -28.06 1.08 -1.85
C PHE A 268 -26.64 1.00 -2.39
N ILE A 269 -25.63 0.96 -1.50
CA ILE A 269 -24.21 0.83 -1.87
C ILE A 269 -24.00 -0.44 -2.71
N ALA A 270 -24.48 -1.58 -2.22
CA ALA A 270 -24.38 -2.84 -2.93
C ALA A 270 -25.00 -2.77 -4.32
N LYS A 271 -26.20 -2.17 -4.42
CA LYS A 271 -26.91 -2.04 -5.68
C LYS A 271 -26.24 -1.08 -6.65
N TYR A 272 -25.70 0.03 -6.14
CA TYR A 272 -24.95 1.00 -6.92
C TYR A 272 -23.72 0.35 -7.55
N VAL A 273 -22.89 -0.32 -6.74
CA VAL A 273 -21.66 -0.99 -7.23
C VAL A 273 -22.00 -2.09 -8.25
N GLU A 274 -23.05 -2.89 -8.01
CA GLU A 274 -23.55 -3.89 -8.97
C GLU A 274 -23.96 -3.24 -10.30
N ASN A 275 -24.69 -2.12 -10.24
CA ASN A 275 -25.16 -1.42 -11.42
C ASN A 275 -24.00 -0.77 -12.20
N VAL A 276 -23.00 -0.19 -11.53
CA VAL A 276 -21.78 0.32 -12.19
C VAL A 276 -21.05 -0.83 -12.90
N TRP A 277 -20.85 -1.96 -12.23
CA TRP A 277 -20.27 -3.15 -12.86
C TRP A 277 -21.04 -3.55 -14.13
N LYS A 278 -22.36 -3.57 -14.06
CA LYS A 278 -23.23 -3.90 -15.20
C LYS A 278 -23.10 -2.89 -16.33
N ILE A 279 -23.04 -1.58 -16.05
CA ILE A 279 -22.80 -0.54 -17.07
C ILE A 279 -21.48 -0.82 -17.79
N CYS A 280 -20.39 -1.03 -17.04
CA CYS A 280 -19.07 -1.31 -17.62
C CYS A 280 -19.06 -2.56 -18.49
N TYR A 281 -19.59 -3.68 -17.98
CA TYR A 281 -19.60 -4.93 -18.71
C TYR A 281 -20.47 -4.87 -19.98
N GLU A 282 -21.69 -4.34 -19.90
CA GLU A 282 -22.61 -4.23 -21.03
C GLU A 282 -22.05 -3.27 -22.10
N ALA A 283 -21.45 -2.16 -21.70
CA ALA A 283 -20.85 -1.18 -22.62
C ALA A 283 -19.65 -1.78 -23.35
N VAL A 284 -18.72 -2.43 -22.64
CA VAL A 284 -17.48 -2.95 -23.23
C VAL A 284 -17.73 -4.20 -24.06
N TYR A 285 -18.42 -5.21 -23.51
CA TYR A 285 -18.51 -6.53 -24.13
C TYR A 285 -19.73 -6.73 -25.03
N LYS A 286 -20.82 -6.00 -24.76
CA LYS A 286 -22.09 -6.16 -25.49
C LYS A 286 -22.45 -4.94 -26.35
N LYS A 287 -21.68 -3.86 -26.25
CA LYS A 287 -21.93 -2.57 -26.90
C LYS A 287 -23.37 -2.08 -26.64
N LYS A 288 -23.85 -2.31 -25.40
CA LYS A 288 -25.13 -1.84 -24.88
C LYS A 288 -24.87 -0.77 -23.84
N PHE A 289 -25.29 0.45 -24.13
CA PHE A 289 -25.00 1.60 -23.29
C PHE A 289 -26.16 1.86 -22.32
N LEU A 290 -25.83 1.92 -21.04
CA LEU A 290 -26.76 2.05 -19.93
C LEU A 290 -26.32 3.21 -19.04
N GLU A 291 -27.28 3.84 -18.38
CA GLU A 291 -27.03 4.86 -17.36
C GLU A 291 -28.04 4.73 -16.22
N PHE A 292 -27.75 5.39 -15.10
CA PHE A 292 -28.67 5.44 -13.98
C PHE A 292 -29.92 6.27 -14.32
N ASP A 293 -31.06 5.91 -13.73
CA ASP A 293 -32.17 6.84 -13.58
C ASP A 293 -31.80 7.99 -12.63
N SER A 294 -32.67 9.01 -12.53
CA SER A 294 -32.39 10.21 -11.71
C SER A 294 -32.15 9.90 -10.22
N ASP A 295 -32.68 8.78 -9.74
CA ASP A 295 -32.65 8.37 -8.34
C ASP A 295 -31.57 7.31 -8.05
N TYR A 296 -30.78 6.90 -9.06
CA TYR A 296 -29.75 5.85 -8.96
C TYR A 296 -30.27 4.47 -8.50
N LYS A 297 -31.57 4.19 -8.71
CA LYS A 297 -32.21 2.92 -8.31
C LYS A 297 -32.23 1.89 -9.43
N SER A 298 -32.32 2.35 -10.67
CA SER A 298 -32.45 1.49 -11.84
C SER A 298 -31.52 1.92 -12.97
N LEU A 299 -31.38 1.05 -13.98
CA LEU A 299 -30.65 1.35 -15.20
C LEU A 299 -31.62 1.57 -16.36
N VAL A 300 -31.40 2.63 -17.12
CA VAL A 300 -32.09 2.94 -18.37
C VAL A 300 -31.11 2.91 -19.54
N LYS A 301 -31.63 2.99 -20.77
CA LYS A 301 -30.78 3.11 -21.96
C LYS A 301 -30.09 4.48 -21.95
N SER A 302 -28.78 4.51 -22.22
CA SER A 302 -28.03 5.75 -22.37
C SER A 302 -27.91 6.17 -23.83
N ASP A 303 -27.73 7.47 -24.04
CA ASP A 303 -27.47 8.10 -25.34
C ASP A 303 -25.98 8.09 -25.73
N ALA A 304 -25.12 7.49 -24.90
CA ALA A 304 -23.70 7.35 -25.19
C ALA A 304 -23.45 6.66 -26.55
N SER A 305 -22.46 7.16 -27.29
CA SER A 305 -22.16 6.69 -28.65
C SER A 305 -21.22 5.48 -28.68
N ASN A 306 -20.44 5.31 -27.61
CA ASN A 306 -19.40 4.30 -27.49
C ASN A 306 -19.19 3.90 -26.02
N ALA A 307 -18.33 2.91 -25.79
CA ALA A 307 -18.08 2.39 -24.44
C ALA A 307 -17.40 3.43 -23.53
N TYR A 308 -16.44 4.20 -24.03
CA TYR A 308 -15.75 5.24 -23.28
C TYR A 308 -16.73 6.30 -22.73
N ASP A 309 -17.58 6.86 -23.59
CA ASP A 309 -18.61 7.84 -23.20
C ASP A 309 -19.57 7.28 -22.14
N CYS A 310 -19.90 5.99 -22.24
CA CYS A 310 -20.81 5.32 -21.33
C CYS A 310 -20.17 5.12 -19.94
N VAL A 311 -18.93 4.62 -19.89
CA VAL A 311 -18.30 4.25 -18.62
C VAL A 311 -17.70 5.45 -17.88
N SER A 312 -17.25 6.48 -18.59
CA SER A 312 -16.72 7.72 -18.00
C SER A 312 -17.75 8.53 -17.18
N LYS A 313 -19.05 8.22 -17.33
CA LYS A 313 -20.13 8.76 -16.50
C LYS A 313 -20.18 8.16 -15.09
N VAL A 314 -19.61 6.98 -14.88
CA VAL A 314 -19.76 6.21 -13.62
C VAL A 314 -18.43 5.76 -13.01
N ILE A 315 -17.34 5.76 -13.79
CA ILE A 315 -15.97 5.53 -13.34
C ILE A 315 -15.14 6.80 -13.60
N ASP A 316 -14.35 7.21 -12.63
CA ASP A 316 -13.22 8.10 -12.89
C ASP A 316 -12.11 7.30 -13.61
N LEU A 317 -12.01 7.48 -14.92
CA LEU A 317 -11.11 6.66 -15.75
C LEU A 317 -9.63 6.95 -15.47
N ASP A 318 -9.27 8.15 -15.00
CA ASP A 318 -7.87 8.45 -14.65
C ASP A 318 -7.43 7.63 -13.42
N SER A 319 -8.28 7.53 -12.40
CA SER A 319 -8.04 6.70 -11.22
C SER A 319 -7.95 5.21 -11.56
N MET A 320 -8.79 4.71 -12.47
CA MET A 320 -8.73 3.31 -12.94
C MET A 320 -7.44 3.04 -13.72
N VAL A 321 -7.04 3.93 -14.64
CA VAL A 321 -5.76 3.83 -15.36
C VAL A 321 -4.59 3.86 -14.38
N ALA A 322 -4.62 4.76 -13.39
CA ALA A 322 -3.60 4.85 -12.36
C ALA A 322 -3.49 3.57 -11.52
N ALA A 323 -4.61 3.05 -11.04
CA ALA A 323 -4.66 1.82 -10.26
C ALA A 323 -4.17 0.62 -11.07
N TYR A 324 -4.52 0.55 -12.37
CA TYR A 324 -4.01 -0.48 -13.27
C TYR A 324 -2.49 -0.40 -13.45
N ILE A 325 -1.94 0.79 -13.71
CA ILE A 325 -0.49 1.00 -13.81
C ILE A 325 0.20 0.61 -12.50
N LEU A 326 -0.34 1.00 -11.34
CA LEU A 326 0.24 0.66 -10.05
C LEU A 326 0.26 -0.85 -9.81
N ALA A 327 -0.85 -1.54 -10.10
CA ALA A 327 -0.94 -2.99 -9.97
C ALA A 327 0.01 -3.72 -10.93
N GLU A 328 0.19 -3.21 -12.14
CA GLU A 328 1.18 -3.74 -13.08
C GLU A 328 2.62 -3.48 -12.58
N VAL A 329 3.02 -2.24 -12.29
CA VAL A 329 4.41 -1.94 -11.91
C VAL A 329 4.84 -2.64 -10.62
N THR A 330 3.91 -2.89 -9.70
CA THR A 330 4.19 -3.65 -8.47
C THR A 330 4.06 -5.16 -8.64
N CYS A 331 3.30 -5.64 -9.63
CA CYS A 331 2.92 -7.06 -9.74
C CYS A 331 2.27 -7.60 -8.45
N ASP A 332 1.19 -6.97 -8.00
CA ASP A 332 0.52 -7.33 -6.74
C ASP A 332 -0.22 -8.69 -6.80
N PRO A 333 0.28 -9.76 -6.15
CA PRO A 333 -0.32 -11.08 -6.23
C PRO A 333 -1.70 -11.19 -5.56
N ASP A 334 -2.08 -10.24 -4.70
CA ASP A 334 -3.35 -10.26 -3.98
C ASP A 334 -4.44 -9.44 -4.68
N LEU A 335 -4.14 -8.85 -5.84
CA LEU A 335 -5.05 -7.99 -6.62
C LEU A 335 -6.42 -8.61 -6.91
N TYR A 336 -6.49 -9.93 -7.12
CA TYR A 336 -7.75 -10.64 -7.37
C TYR A 336 -8.48 -11.06 -6.07
N TYR A 337 -7.82 -10.90 -4.92
CA TYR A 337 -8.17 -11.48 -3.63
C TYR A 337 -8.60 -10.43 -2.60
N SER A 338 -7.79 -9.40 -2.34
CA SER A 338 -8.07 -8.32 -1.38
C SER A 338 -7.28 -7.04 -1.71
N SER A 339 -7.30 -6.04 -0.82
CA SER A 339 -6.40 -4.86 -0.88
C SER A 339 -6.59 -3.98 -2.12
N PHE A 340 -7.75 -4.08 -2.78
CA PHE A 340 -8.13 -3.25 -3.90
C PHE A 340 -9.34 -2.39 -3.54
N TYR A 341 -9.11 -1.09 -3.43
CA TYR A 341 -10.08 -0.15 -2.86
C TYR A 341 -10.61 0.82 -3.89
N PHE A 342 -11.82 1.33 -3.62
CA PHE A 342 -12.39 2.44 -4.34
C PHE A 342 -13.35 3.24 -3.46
N THR A 343 -13.61 4.47 -3.88
CA THR A 343 -14.57 5.36 -3.24
C THR A 343 -15.66 5.81 -4.21
N VAL A 344 -16.77 6.25 -3.63
CA VAL A 344 -17.84 6.98 -4.33
C VAL A 344 -18.34 8.04 -3.38
N ASP A 345 -18.54 9.28 -3.82
CA ASP A 345 -19.17 10.31 -3.00
C ASP A 345 -20.50 10.76 -3.60
N PHE A 346 -21.60 10.53 -2.86
CA PHE A 346 -22.93 11.05 -3.19
C PHE A 346 -23.28 12.34 -2.44
N GLY A 347 -22.40 12.81 -1.56
CA GLY A 347 -22.55 14.07 -0.84
C GLY A 347 -22.54 15.29 -1.76
N PRO A 348 -22.69 16.50 -1.19
CA PRO A 348 -22.89 17.73 -1.95
C PRO A 348 -21.80 18.02 -3.00
N GLU A 349 -20.54 17.73 -2.67
CA GLU A 349 -19.38 17.95 -3.54
C GLU A 349 -18.96 16.69 -4.33
N GLY A 350 -19.66 15.57 -4.11
CA GLY A 350 -19.34 14.30 -4.73
C GLY A 350 -19.81 14.23 -6.18
N ASP A 351 -19.01 13.58 -7.04
CA ASP A 351 -19.31 13.41 -8.47
C ASP A 351 -20.08 12.12 -8.78
N ARG A 352 -20.35 11.30 -7.75
CA ARG A 352 -21.08 10.03 -7.85
C ARG A 352 -20.43 9.05 -8.82
N LYS A 353 -19.10 9.09 -8.99
CA LYS A 353 -18.33 8.10 -9.75
C LYS A 353 -17.55 7.19 -8.80
N ILE A 354 -17.18 6.00 -9.28
CA ILE A 354 -16.17 5.19 -8.61
C ILE A 354 -14.79 5.78 -8.91
N HIS A 355 -14.04 6.10 -7.86
CA HIS A 355 -12.63 6.50 -7.88
C HIS A 355 -11.79 5.39 -7.27
N PHE A 356 -10.78 4.89 -7.99
CA PHE A 356 -9.86 3.87 -7.46
C PHE A 356 -8.69 4.58 -6.76
N GLU A 357 -8.60 4.40 -5.44
CA GLU A 357 -7.63 5.08 -4.59
C GLU A 357 -7.30 4.26 -3.35
N ALA A 358 -6.49 4.80 -2.44
CA ALA A 358 -6.03 4.13 -1.22
C ALA A 358 -5.35 2.77 -1.50
N PRO A 359 -4.30 2.72 -2.35
CA PRO A 359 -3.57 1.48 -2.57
C PRO A 359 -2.87 0.98 -1.30
N TRP A 360 -2.86 -0.35 -1.07
CA TRP A 360 -2.32 -0.97 0.14
C TRP A 360 -1.60 -2.30 -0.13
N ASP A 361 -0.88 -2.79 0.90
CA ASP A 361 -0.45 -4.19 1.06
C ASP A 361 0.58 -4.67 0.01
N PHE A 362 1.74 -4.01 -0.05
CA PHE A 362 2.72 -4.26 -1.09
C PHE A 362 3.84 -5.23 -0.69
N ASP A 363 3.82 -5.78 0.52
CA ASP A 363 4.88 -6.64 1.05
C ASP A 363 5.15 -7.94 0.25
N SER A 364 4.15 -8.42 -0.50
CA SER A 364 4.20 -9.65 -1.31
C SER A 364 4.58 -9.41 -2.78
N THR A 365 4.70 -8.14 -3.16
CA THR A 365 4.83 -7.68 -4.54
C THR A 365 6.30 -7.62 -4.97
N MET A 366 6.57 -7.09 -6.17
CA MET A 366 7.92 -6.79 -6.65
C MET A 366 8.87 -7.98 -6.56
N GLY A 367 8.40 -9.10 -7.10
CA GLY A 367 9.11 -10.37 -7.15
C GLY A 367 9.35 -11.02 -5.80
N ASN A 368 8.58 -10.66 -4.75
CA ASN A 368 8.65 -11.39 -3.49
C ASN A 368 8.01 -12.77 -3.62
N LYS A 369 6.81 -12.88 -4.21
CA LYS A 369 6.14 -14.16 -4.53
C LYS A 369 6.48 -14.70 -5.92
N ASN A 370 6.22 -16.00 -6.14
CA ASN A 370 6.57 -16.72 -7.37
C ASN A 370 5.87 -16.20 -8.64
N PHE A 371 4.65 -15.65 -8.53
CA PHE A 371 3.82 -15.33 -9.69
C PHE A 371 4.47 -14.36 -10.68
N CYS A 372 5.14 -13.32 -10.19
CA CYS A 372 5.85 -12.32 -11.00
C CYS A 372 7.32 -12.20 -10.52
N ALA A 373 7.99 -13.33 -10.31
CA ALA A 373 9.33 -13.39 -9.72
C ALA A 373 10.43 -12.73 -10.56
N ASP A 374 10.25 -12.62 -11.89
CA ASP A 374 11.21 -12.04 -12.83
C ASP A 374 10.83 -10.65 -13.36
N GLY A 375 9.57 -10.22 -13.17
CA GLY A 375 9.06 -8.93 -13.61
C GLY A 375 8.74 -8.81 -15.10
N LYS A 376 8.80 -9.90 -15.88
CA LYS A 376 8.84 -9.86 -17.37
C LYS A 376 7.54 -10.24 -18.07
N GLN A 377 6.41 -10.08 -17.38
CA GLN A 377 5.09 -10.29 -17.96
C GLN A 377 4.09 -9.28 -17.40
N LEU A 378 3.06 -8.93 -18.17
CA LEU A 378 1.86 -8.29 -17.63
C LEU A 378 1.28 -9.14 -16.50
N HIS A 379 0.66 -8.48 -15.51
CA HIS A 379 0.20 -9.07 -14.26
C HIS A 379 -1.29 -8.84 -14.03
N ALA A 380 -1.75 -7.60 -14.11
CA ALA A 380 -3.16 -7.23 -13.93
C ALA A 380 -3.99 -7.54 -15.18
N ALA A 381 -3.38 -7.50 -16.37
CA ALA A 381 -4.04 -7.77 -17.64
C ALA A 381 -4.04 -9.24 -18.10
N ILE A 382 -3.51 -10.17 -17.29
CA ILE A 382 -3.53 -11.60 -17.57
C ILE A 382 -4.27 -12.39 -16.49
N ARG A 383 -4.66 -13.63 -16.82
CA ARG A 383 -5.16 -14.57 -15.81
C ARG A 383 -4.10 -14.86 -14.77
N GLN A 384 -4.48 -14.65 -13.52
CA GLN A 384 -3.63 -14.88 -12.37
C GLN A 384 -3.78 -16.30 -11.85
N TRP A 385 -2.69 -16.81 -11.32
CA TRP A 385 -2.72 -17.98 -10.45
C TRP A 385 -3.30 -17.54 -9.12
N ASP A 386 -4.06 -18.43 -8.45
CA ASP A 386 -4.39 -18.16 -7.07
C ASP A 386 -3.11 -18.05 -6.20
N VAL A 387 -3.24 -17.40 -5.04
CA VAL A 387 -2.15 -17.15 -4.07
C VAL A 387 -1.42 -18.41 -3.62
N ASN A 388 -2.05 -19.58 -3.80
CA ASN A 388 -1.47 -20.89 -3.47
C ASN A 388 -0.98 -21.65 -4.71
N HIS A 389 -0.99 -21.02 -5.88
CA HIS A 389 -0.64 -21.60 -7.19
C HIS A 389 -1.40 -22.88 -7.55
N LYS A 390 -2.66 -23.02 -7.11
CA LYS A 390 -3.49 -24.21 -7.38
C LYS A 390 -4.33 -24.07 -8.65
N THR A 391 -4.81 -22.87 -8.96
CA THR A 391 -5.69 -22.63 -10.12
C THR A 391 -5.29 -21.38 -10.89
N GLN A 392 -5.32 -21.43 -12.24
CA GLN A 392 -4.96 -20.31 -13.14
C GLN A 392 -6.18 -19.73 -13.86
N ASN A 393 -7.13 -19.18 -13.09
CA ASN A 393 -8.35 -18.57 -13.66
C ASN A 393 -8.88 -17.44 -12.78
N LYS A 394 -7.98 -16.64 -12.19
CA LYS A 394 -8.33 -15.51 -11.33
C LYS A 394 -8.00 -14.18 -12.01
N CYS A 395 -8.72 -13.13 -11.66
CA CYS A 395 -8.43 -11.76 -12.05
C CYS A 395 -9.16 -10.80 -11.12
N ASN A 396 -8.69 -9.55 -11.08
CA ASN A 396 -9.52 -8.45 -10.62
C ASN A 396 -10.47 -8.02 -11.75
N PRO A 397 -11.78 -8.17 -11.60
CA PRO A 397 -12.73 -7.93 -12.68
C PRO A 397 -12.79 -6.46 -13.10
N TRP A 398 -12.60 -5.53 -12.16
CA TRP A 398 -12.67 -4.08 -12.43
C TRP A 398 -11.58 -3.62 -13.38
N MET A 399 -10.38 -4.18 -13.28
CA MET A 399 -9.31 -3.90 -14.24
C MET A 399 -9.52 -4.67 -15.54
N MET A 400 -9.79 -5.98 -15.43
CA MET A 400 -9.87 -6.90 -16.56
C MET A 400 -10.96 -6.53 -17.57
N VAL A 401 -12.02 -5.84 -17.14
CA VAL A 401 -13.09 -5.41 -18.05
C VAL A 401 -12.59 -4.45 -19.14
N PHE A 402 -11.56 -3.63 -18.88
CA PHE A 402 -11.12 -2.58 -19.81
C PHE A 402 -9.87 -2.93 -20.62
N VAL A 403 -9.10 -3.95 -20.23
CA VAL A 403 -7.74 -4.17 -20.78
C VAL A 403 -7.68 -4.37 -22.30
N ASN A 404 -8.76 -4.83 -22.93
CA ASN A 404 -8.81 -5.04 -24.39
C ASN A 404 -9.33 -3.81 -25.18
N GLU A 405 -9.73 -2.73 -24.51
CA GLU A 405 -10.20 -1.51 -25.18
C GLU A 405 -9.02 -0.61 -25.57
N ALA A 406 -8.98 -0.18 -26.83
CA ALA A 406 -7.87 0.63 -27.37
C ALA A 406 -7.69 1.95 -26.61
N TRP A 407 -8.79 2.66 -26.33
CA TRP A 407 -8.76 3.92 -25.57
C TRP A 407 -8.20 3.74 -24.16
N PHE A 408 -8.37 2.56 -23.54
CA PHE A 408 -7.81 2.28 -22.22
C PHE A 408 -6.31 2.03 -22.30
N GLN A 409 -5.88 1.24 -23.29
CA GLN A 409 -4.45 0.98 -23.53
C GLN A 409 -3.70 2.26 -23.90
N ASP A 410 -4.28 3.14 -24.71
CA ASP A 410 -3.67 4.42 -25.06
C ASP A 410 -3.52 5.32 -23.82
N ALA A 411 -4.56 5.42 -22.97
CA ALA A 411 -4.48 6.17 -21.72
C ALA A 411 -3.43 5.62 -20.74
N VAL A 412 -3.25 4.30 -20.69
CA VAL A 412 -2.19 3.65 -19.89
C VAL A 412 -0.81 4.08 -20.37
N LYS A 413 -0.56 4.09 -21.67
CA LYS A 413 0.73 4.50 -22.24
C LYS A 413 1.02 5.97 -21.95
N ASP A 414 0.04 6.84 -22.23
CA ASP A 414 0.17 8.27 -22.01
C ASP A 414 0.48 8.59 -20.53
N LYS A 415 -0.24 7.95 -19.60
CA LYS A 415 0.00 8.14 -18.16
C LYS A 415 1.33 7.55 -17.72
N TRP A 416 1.74 6.38 -18.24
CA TRP A 416 3.05 5.80 -17.94
C TRP A 416 4.20 6.71 -18.41
N HIS A 417 4.13 7.24 -19.62
CA HIS A 417 5.13 8.20 -20.13
C HIS A 417 5.16 9.48 -19.30
N ALA A 418 4.00 9.99 -18.87
CA ALA A 418 3.93 11.16 -17.98
C ALA A 418 4.60 10.88 -16.61
N VAL A 419 4.33 9.72 -16.00
CA VAL A 419 4.95 9.30 -14.73
C VAL A 419 6.47 9.14 -14.87
N GLN A 420 6.94 8.61 -16.01
CA GLN A 420 8.38 8.42 -16.27
C GLN A 420 9.15 9.74 -16.38
N ALA A 421 8.50 10.86 -16.70
CA ALA A 421 9.14 12.18 -16.73
C ALA A 421 9.79 12.55 -15.38
N ASP A 422 9.21 12.08 -14.26
CA ASP A 422 9.72 12.29 -12.91
C ASP A 422 10.78 11.28 -12.47
N LYS A 423 11.19 10.37 -13.36
CA LYS A 423 12.21 9.35 -13.13
C LYS A 423 11.99 8.53 -11.84
N PRO A 424 10.80 7.94 -11.64
CA PRO A 424 10.45 7.18 -10.44
C PRO A 424 11.45 6.07 -10.12
N LEU A 425 11.94 5.34 -11.13
CA LEU A 425 12.91 4.26 -10.93
C LEU A 425 14.21 4.77 -10.31
N GLU A 426 14.83 5.81 -10.89
CA GLU A 426 16.08 6.38 -10.37
C GLU A 426 15.92 6.81 -8.90
N LYS A 427 14.81 7.51 -8.59
CA LYS A 427 14.49 7.96 -7.23
C LYS A 427 14.27 6.79 -6.27
N LEU A 428 13.59 5.73 -6.69
CA LEU A 428 13.36 4.53 -5.88
C LEU A 428 14.65 3.79 -5.57
N ILE A 429 15.50 3.57 -6.58
CA ILE A 429 16.80 2.92 -6.40
C ILE A 429 17.64 3.70 -5.38
N ALA A 430 17.70 5.03 -5.51
CA ALA A 430 18.41 5.89 -4.57
C ALA A 430 17.85 5.79 -3.14
N LYS A 431 16.52 5.68 -2.96
CA LYS A 431 15.88 5.50 -1.64
C LYS A 431 16.20 4.15 -1.02
N ILE A 432 16.19 3.08 -1.82
CA ILE A 432 16.55 1.74 -1.35
C ILE A 432 18.03 1.71 -0.94
N ASP A 433 18.91 2.32 -1.74
CA ASP A 433 20.34 2.44 -1.40
C ASP A 433 20.54 3.24 -0.13
N PHE A 434 19.89 4.41 -0.01
CA PHE A 434 19.92 5.23 1.19
C PHE A 434 19.50 4.46 2.43
N ALA A 435 18.36 3.75 2.39
CA ALA A 435 17.87 2.98 3.52
C ALA A 435 18.85 1.85 3.89
N THR A 436 19.32 1.08 2.90
CA THR A 436 20.27 -0.02 3.12
C THR A 436 21.59 0.44 3.73
N GLU A 437 22.09 1.62 3.35
CA GLU A 437 23.35 2.17 3.85
C GLU A 437 23.18 2.82 5.23
N ASN A 438 22.22 3.74 5.39
CA ASN A 438 22.07 4.52 6.62
C ASN A 438 21.42 3.74 7.76
N TYR A 439 20.56 2.77 7.44
CA TYR A 439 19.82 1.99 8.45
C TYR A 439 20.37 0.57 8.64
N GLN A 440 21.57 0.29 8.12
CA GLN A 440 22.20 -1.03 8.21
C GLN A 440 22.26 -1.56 9.65
N GLN A 441 22.56 -0.69 10.62
CA GLN A 441 22.63 -1.06 12.03
C GLN A 441 21.25 -1.41 12.60
N ASN A 442 20.21 -0.64 12.27
CA ASN A 442 18.83 -0.90 12.68
C ASN A 442 18.32 -2.23 12.13
N PHE A 443 18.56 -2.51 10.83
CA PHE A 443 18.23 -3.79 10.21
C PHE A 443 19.00 -4.97 10.83
N THR A 444 20.27 -4.74 11.20
CA THR A 444 21.07 -5.75 11.90
C THR A 444 20.52 -6.03 13.30
N ALA A 445 20.07 -4.99 14.02
CA ALA A 445 19.42 -5.13 15.31
C ALA A 445 18.09 -5.89 15.19
N ASP A 446 17.25 -5.57 14.21
CA ASP A 446 16.00 -6.27 13.94
C ASP A 446 16.24 -7.77 13.69
N GLN A 447 17.21 -8.09 12.82
CA GLN A 447 17.54 -9.48 12.50
C GLN A 447 18.14 -10.26 13.69
N LYS A 448 18.75 -9.59 14.68
CA LYS A 448 19.19 -10.25 15.92
C LYS A 448 18.01 -10.73 16.76
N VAL A 449 16.90 -9.98 16.77
CA VAL A 449 15.68 -10.33 17.50
C VAL A 449 14.91 -11.42 16.76
N TRP A 450 14.52 -11.15 15.50
CA TRP A 450 13.56 -11.99 14.79
C TRP A 450 14.20 -13.18 14.07
N LYS A 451 15.45 -13.05 13.62
CA LYS A 451 16.22 -14.12 12.96
C LYS A 451 15.43 -14.79 11.83
N ASN A 452 14.59 -14.04 11.13
CA ASN A 452 13.66 -14.50 10.10
C ASN A 452 14.30 -14.55 8.72
N ILE A 453 15.27 -13.67 8.42
CA ILE A 453 15.96 -13.70 7.12
C ILE A 453 16.71 -15.03 6.95
N GLY A 454 16.43 -15.71 5.84
CA GLY A 454 16.94 -17.04 5.51
C GLY A 454 16.17 -18.21 6.11
N LYS A 455 15.11 -17.97 6.91
CA LYS A 455 14.26 -19.00 7.51
C LYS A 455 12.91 -19.12 6.82
N ASN A 456 12.90 -19.85 5.70
CA ASN A 456 11.75 -19.98 4.81
C ASN A 456 10.54 -20.66 5.47
N ASP A 457 10.77 -21.54 6.45
CA ASP A 457 9.73 -22.23 7.21
C ASP A 457 8.81 -21.25 7.99
N THR A 458 9.34 -20.09 8.39
CA THR A 458 8.57 -19.08 9.15
C THR A 458 7.69 -18.18 8.28
N VAL A 459 7.93 -18.15 6.97
CA VAL A 459 7.21 -17.31 6.00
C VAL A 459 6.46 -18.14 4.95
N GLY A 460 6.57 -19.47 4.98
CA GLY A 460 5.80 -20.37 4.12
C GLY A 460 6.03 -20.13 2.63
N ASN A 461 4.95 -20.14 1.85
CA ASN A 461 4.98 -19.95 0.39
C ASN A 461 5.00 -18.47 -0.04
N GLU A 462 5.29 -17.56 0.88
CA GLU A 462 5.27 -16.12 0.62
C GLU A 462 6.48 -15.63 -0.18
N LEU A 463 7.53 -16.45 -0.29
CA LEU A 463 8.76 -16.10 -1.00
C LEU A 463 8.98 -16.95 -2.25
N CYS A 464 9.41 -16.31 -3.33
CA CYS A 464 9.98 -16.97 -4.48
C CYS A 464 11.38 -17.49 -4.14
N LYS A 465 11.89 -18.39 -4.99
CA LYS A 465 13.19 -19.05 -4.78
C LYS A 465 14.33 -18.05 -4.55
N GLU A 466 14.40 -16.99 -5.34
CA GLU A 466 15.45 -15.99 -5.25
C GLU A 466 15.33 -15.11 -4.00
N SER A 467 14.11 -14.73 -3.59
CA SER A 467 13.89 -14.00 -2.33
C SER A 467 14.28 -14.86 -1.14
N ALA A 468 13.85 -16.14 -1.14
CA ALA A 468 14.17 -17.13 -0.12
C ALA A 468 15.68 -17.45 0.01
N ASN A 469 16.48 -17.13 -1.01
CA ASN A 469 17.93 -17.31 -1.00
C ASN A 469 18.70 -16.13 -0.37
N CYS A 470 18.06 -14.98 -0.15
CA CYS A 470 18.69 -13.84 0.50
C CYS A 470 19.04 -14.17 1.96
N LYS A 471 20.23 -13.76 2.40
CA LYS A 471 20.78 -14.07 3.73
C LYS A 471 20.88 -12.87 4.66
N ASN A 472 20.64 -11.68 4.14
CA ASN A 472 20.60 -10.43 4.89
C ASN A 472 19.76 -9.38 4.13
N GLN A 473 19.47 -8.26 4.79
CA GLN A 473 18.67 -7.17 4.22
C GLN A 473 19.29 -6.62 2.93
N LYS A 474 20.62 -6.42 2.89
CA LYS A 474 21.30 -5.90 1.70
C LYS A 474 21.05 -6.77 0.46
N GLN A 475 21.16 -8.10 0.58
CA GLN A 475 20.88 -9.01 -0.54
C GLN A 475 19.42 -8.94 -0.98
N ALA A 476 18.48 -8.80 -0.05
CA ALA A 476 17.07 -8.64 -0.36
C ALA A 476 16.77 -7.30 -1.06
N ALA A 477 17.43 -6.21 -0.63
CA ALA A 477 17.36 -4.90 -1.26
C ALA A 477 17.99 -4.91 -2.67
N ASP A 478 19.17 -5.51 -2.85
CA ASP A 478 19.81 -5.69 -4.16
C ASP A 478 18.92 -6.49 -5.12
N ARG A 479 18.22 -7.51 -4.60
CA ARG A 479 17.21 -8.25 -5.38
C ARG A 479 16.03 -7.36 -5.77
N LEU A 480 15.46 -6.59 -4.84
CA LEU A 480 14.34 -5.68 -5.12
C LEU A 480 14.74 -4.67 -6.21
N LYS A 481 15.91 -4.04 -6.09
CA LYS A 481 16.45 -3.12 -7.11
C LYS A 481 16.62 -3.80 -8.46
N LYS A 482 17.18 -5.01 -8.51
CA LYS A 482 17.32 -5.78 -9.75
C LYS A 482 15.97 -6.07 -10.40
N TRP A 483 14.98 -6.43 -9.59
CA TRP A 483 13.62 -6.68 -10.06
C TRP A 483 12.97 -5.40 -10.61
N LEU A 484 13.07 -4.27 -9.90
CA LEU A 484 12.54 -2.98 -10.33
C LEU A 484 13.13 -2.55 -11.68
N ASN A 485 14.46 -2.66 -11.85
CA ASN A 485 15.11 -2.36 -13.13
C ASN A 485 14.56 -3.24 -14.27
N ALA A 486 14.40 -4.55 -14.03
CA ALA A 486 13.84 -5.45 -15.03
C ALA A 486 12.36 -5.14 -15.33
N ARG A 487 11.59 -4.77 -14.31
CA ARG A 487 10.16 -4.48 -14.43
C ARG A 487 9.91 -3.19 -15.21
N PHE A 488 10.59 -2.12 -14.85
CA PHE A 488 10.49 -0.84 -15.56
C PHE A 488 10.92 -0.99 -17.02
N ALA A 489 12.06 -1.64 -17.29
CA ALA A 489 12.49 -1.91 -18.66
C ALA A 489 11.48 -2.76 -19.46
N TYR A 490 10.79 -3.70 -18.80
CA TYR A 490 9.73 -4.48 -19.44
C TYR A 490 8.52 -3.61 -19.78
N LEU A 491 8.04 -2.80 -18.83
CA LEU A 491 6.89 -1.91 -19.06
C LEU A 491 7.18 -0.86 -20.13
N ASP A 492 8.38 -0.25 -20.11
CA ASP A 492 8.84 0.69 -21.15
C ASP A 492 8.91 0.06 -22.54
N SER A 493 9.07 -1.27 -22.62
CA SER A 493 9.09 -1.96 -23.91
C SER A 493 7.70 -2.23 -24.51
N ILE A 494 6.64 -2.09 -23.71
CA ILE A 494 5.26 -2.39 -24.12
C ILE A 494 4.33 -1.18 -24.04
N TRP A 495 4.72 -0.11 -23.34
CA TRP A 495 3.93 1.10 -23.17
C TRP A 495 4.57 2.34 -23.81
#